data_AF-A0A7D5H5Z7-F1
#
_entry.id   AF-A0A7D5H5Z7-F1
#
_cell.length_a   1.000
_cell.length_b   1.000
_cell.length_c   1.000
_cell.angle_alpha   90.00
_cell.angle_beta   90.00
_cell.angle_gamma   90.00
#
_symmetry.space_group_name_H-M   'P 1'
#
loop_
_entity.id
_entity.type
_entity.pdbx_description
1 polymer ?
#
loop_
_entity_poly.entity_id
_entity_poly.type
_entity_poly.pdbx_seq_one_letter_code
_entity_poly.pdbx_strand_id
1 'polypeptide(L)'
;MKKALIAYISTLLVVLVLDALWLGVLMGPTYKQMLGSLMRDKPLLAPAAVFYLLYALGVVVLAVWPGVTAGSVWRGLGYGAMLGLIAYGTYDLSNWATLVGWPPLLVFIDIFWGVVLTALAAAVGVWAANR
;
A
#
# COMPACT_ATOMS: atom_id res chain seq x y z
N MET A 1 -10.06 10.06 20.19
CA MET A 1 -9.62 11.00 19.13
C MET A 1 -8.10 10.96 18.91
N LYS A 2 -7.24 11.19 19.92
CA LYS A 2 -5.77 11.17 19.74
C LYS A 2 -5.21 9.89 19.09
N LYS A 3 -5.60 8.70 19.56
CA LYS A 3 -5.12 7.41 19.01
C LYS A 3 -5.45 7.21 17.53
N ALA A 4 -6.66 7.56 17.12
CA ALA A 4 -7.09 7.45 15.72
C ALA A 4 -6.30 8.38 14.81
N LEU A 5 -6.04 9.62 15.26
CA LEU A 5 -5.22 10.57 14.52
C LEU A 5 -3.76 10.10 14.41
N ILE A 6 -3.18 9.59 15.50
CA ILE A 6 -1.81 9.04 15.51
C ILE A 6 -1.71 7.84 14.57
N ALA A 7 -2.66 6.90 14.65
CA ALA A 7 -2.73 5.75 13.73
C ALA A 7 -2.77 6.19 12.26
N TYR A 8 -3.64 7.16 11.95
CA TYR A 8 -3.78 7.64 10.57
C TYR A 8 -2.52 8.31 10.05
N ILE A 9 -1.96 9.26 10.81
CA ILE A 9 -0.76 9.99 10.38
C ILE A 9 0.44 9.04 10.25
N SER A 10 0.66 8.15 11.22
CA SER A 10 1.80 7.23 11.17
C SER A 10 1.66 6.22 10.03
N THR A 11 0.48 5.64 9.82
CA THR A 11 0.22 4.73 8.70
C THR A 11 0.39 5.44 7.36
N LEU A 12 -0.19 6.64 7.20
CA LEU A 12 -0.05 7.43 5.96
C LEU A 12 1.41 7.76 5.66
N LEU A 13 2.18 8.19 6.65
CA LEU A 13 3.60 8.49 6.47
C LEU A 13 4.40 7.26 6.06
N VAL A 14 4.15 6.10 6.68
CA VAL A 14 4.85 4.87 6.31
C VAL A 14 4.50 4.44 4.88
N VAL A 15 3.21 4.48 4.51
CA VAL A 15 2.80 4.23 3.12
C VAL A 15 3.55 5.15 2.17
N LEU A 16 3.52 6.47 2.39
CA LEU A 16 4.16 7.44 1.50
C LEU A 16 5.67 7.25 1.40
N VAL A 17 6.36 7.01 2.52
CA VAL A 17 7.83 6.85 2.54
C VAL A 17 8.24 5.56 1.84
N LEU A 18 7.57 4.44 2.14
CA LEU A 18 7.88 3.17 1.50
C LEU A 18 7.59 3.21 0.01
N ASP A 19 6.47 3.81 -0.39
CA ASP A 19 6.08 3.87 -1.80
C ASP A 19 6.96 4.85 -2.60
N ALA A 20 7.37 5.98 -2.00
CA ALA A 20 8.35 6.88 -2.60
C ALA A 20 9.71 6.19 -2.80
N LEU A 21 10.15 5.35 -1.85
CA LEU A 21 11.35 4.56 -2.00
C LEU A 21 11.20 3.53 -3.13
N TRP A 22 10.07 2.83 -3.16
CA TRP A 22 9.77 1.82 -4.18
C TRP A 22 9.76 2.43 -5.58
N LEU A 23 8.94 3.45 -5.82
CA LEU A 23 8.78 4.06 -7.13
C LEU A 23 9.97 4.92 -7.53
N GLY A 24 10.58 5.63 -6.58
CA GLY A 24 11.66 6.57 -6.85
C GLY A 24 13.04 5.92 -7.02
N VAL A 25 13.32 4.86 -6.25
CA VAL A 25 14.67 4.30 -6.15
C VAL A 25 14.74 2.86 -6.67
N LEU A 26 13.78 2.02 -6.30
CA LEU A 26 13.89 0.57 -6.53
C LEU A 26 13.31 0.13 -7.89
N MET A 27 12.12 0.62 -8.23
CA MET A 27 11.33 0.09 -9.34
C MET A 27 10.98 1.11 -10.42
N GLY A 28 11.27 2.40 -10.23
CA GLY A 28 10.97 3.44 -11.22
C GLY A 28 11.43 3.13 -12.65
N PRO A 29 12.70 2.74 -12.87
CA PRO A 29 13.19 2.32 -14.19
C PRO A 29 12.48 1.06 -14.71
N THR A 30 12.26 0.07 -13.85
CA THR A 30 11.60 -1.20 -14.20
C THR A 30 10.16 -0.97 -14.65
N TYR A 31 9.38 -0.14 -13.93
CA TYR A 31 8.03 0.24 -14.35
C TYR A 31 8.05 0.91 -15.72
N LYS A 32 8.95 1.87 -15.96
CA LYS A 32 9.06 2.54 -17.26
C LYS A 32 9.39 1.56 -18.39
N GLN A 33 10.28 0.60 -18.14
CA GLN A 33 10.65 -0.41 -19.12
C GLN A 33 9.50 -1.40 -19.41
N MET A 34 8.82 -1.89 -18.36
CA MET A 34 7.80 -2.93 -18.49
C MET A 34 6.46 -2.39 -18.98
N LEU A 35 6.05 -1.20 -18.52
CA LEU A 35 4.77 -0.59 -18.89
C LEU A 35 4.88 0.28 -20.15
N GLY A 36 6.06 0.87 -20.42
CA GLY A 36 6.32 1.66 -21.62
C GLY A 36 5.21 2.68 -21.91
N SER A 37 4.53 2.50 -23.05
CA SER A 37 3.45 3.38 -23.51
C SER A 37 2.20 3.41 -22.63
N LEU A 38 2.04 2.47 -21.69
CA LEU A 38 0.94 2.48 -20.71
C LEU A 38 1.14 3.55 -19.62
N MET A 39 2.39 3.97 -19.37
CA MET A 39 2.68 5.02 -18.38
C MET A 39 2.43 6.40 -18.94
N ARG A 40 1.85 7.27 -18.11
CA ARG A 40 1.78 8.70 -18.39
C ARG A 40 3.15 9.34 -18.25
N ASP A 41 3.44 10.31 -19.12
CA ASP A 41 4.65 11.16 -19.00
C ASP A 41 4.69 11.93 -17.68
N LYS A 42 3.51 12.36 -17.20
CA LYS A 42 3.34 13.06 -15.93
C LYS A 42 2.25 12.39 -15.11
N PRO A 43 2.54 11.97 -13.86
CA PRO A 43 1.54 11.48 -12.95
C PRO A 43 0.45 12.53 -12.68
N LEU A 44 -0.80 12.09 -12.58
CA LEU A 44 -1.89 12.94 -12.12
C LEU A 44 -1.85 13.00 -10.58
N LEU A 45 -1.46 14.15 -10.04
CA LEU A 45 -1.25 14.31 -8.59
C LEU A 45 -2.55 14.20 -7.78
N ALA A 46 -3.68 14.69 -8.31
CA ALA A 46 -4.95 14.66 -7.58
C ALA A 46 -5.47 13.22 -7.34
N PRO A 47 -5.58 12.34 -8.36
CA PRO A 47 -5.92 10.92 -8.13
C PRO A 47 -4.94 10.21 -7.19
N ALA A 48 -3.63 10.49 -7.32
CA ALA A 48 -2.61 9.90 -6.44
C ALA A 48 -2.81 10.32 -4.97
N ALA A 49 -3.07 11.60 -4.72
CA ALA A 49 -3.35 12.10 -3.37
C ALA A 49 -4.61 11.46 -2.78
N VAL A 50 -5.70 11.37 -3.57
CA VAL A 50 -6.94 10.70 -3.15
C VAL A 50 -6.68 9.23 -2.81
N PHE A 51 -5.92 8.53 -3.65
CA PHE A 51 -5.51 7.14 -3.38
C PHE A 51 -4.79 7.02 -2.04
N TYR A 52 -3.73 7.79 -1.79
CA TYR A 52 -2.96 7.65 -0.55
C TYR A 52 -3.79 7.93 0.70
N LEU A 53 -4.63 8.97 0.66
CA LEU A 53 -5.50 9.33 1.77
C LEU A 53 -6.55 8.26 2.06
N LEU A 54 -7.17 7.71 1.01
CA LEU A 54 -8.17 6.64 1.11
C LEU A 54 -7.54 5.31 1.51
N TYR A 55 -6.39 4.98 0.95
CA TYR A 55 -5.70 3.73 1.24
C TYR A 55 -5.25 3.70 2.69
N ALA A 56 -4.62 4.77 3.19
CA ALA A 56 -4.25 4.88 4.59
C ALA A 56 -5.47 4.76 5.52
N LEU A 57 -6.62 5.35 5.14
CA LEU A 57 -7.87 5.18 5.89
C LEU A 57 -8.31 3.71 5.94
N GLY A 58 -8.29 3.03 4.80
CA GLY A 58 -8.61 1.60 4.69
C GLY A 58 -7.70 0.74 5.56
N VAL A 59 -6.38 0.98 5.52
CA VAL A 59 -5.39 0.29 6.37
C VAL A 59 -5.70 0.53 7.85
N VAL A 60 -6.04 1.77 8.22
CA VAL A 60 -6.37 2.08 9.61
C VAL A 60 -7.61 1.34 10.08
N VAL A 61 -8.69 1.40 9.31
CA VAL A 61 -9.98 0.81 9.70
C VAL A 61 -9.92 -0.71 9.72
N LEU A 62 -9.28 -1.32 8.72
CA LEU A 62 -9.33 -2.76 8.49
C LEU A 62 -8.17 -3.53 9.13
N ALA A 63 -7.03 -2.88 9.41
CA ALA A 63 -5.85 -3.55 9.95
C ALA A 63 -5.35 -2.93 11.27
N VAL A 64 -5.14 -1.61 11.30
CA VAL A 64 -4.58 -0.95 12.50
C VAL A 64 -5.57 -1.00 13.66
N TRP A 65 -6.83 -0.64 13.44
CA TRP A 65 -7.82 -0.56 14.51
C TRP A 65 -8.05 -1.91 15.19
N PRO A 66 -8.22 -3.04 14.45
CA PRO A 66 -8.24 -4.37 15.08
C PRO A 66 -6.98 -4.73 15.86
N GLY A 67 -5.80 -4.27 15.43
CA GLY A 67 -4.54 -4.46 16.16
C GLY A 67 -4.46 -3.61 17.44
N VAL A 68 -4.91 -2.36 17.37
CA VAL A 68 -4.98 -1.43 18.51
C VAL A 68 -5.94 -1.95 19.59
N THR A 69 -7.16 -2.34 19.20
CA THR A 69 -8.15 -2.87 20.16
C THR A 69 -7.72 -4.19 20.79
N ALA A 70 -6.95 -5.00 20.06
CA ALA A 70 -6.38 -6.24 20.56
C ALA A 70 -5.06 -6.07 21.33
N GLY A 71 -4.48 -4.87 21.37
CA GLY A 71 -3.14 -4.64 21.92
C GLY A 71 -2.04 -5.44 21.21
N SER A 72 -2.22 -5.79 19.93
CA SER A 72 -1.34 -6.72 19.21
C SER A 72 -0.90 -6.15 17.86
N VAL A 73 0.39 -5.82 17.76
CA VAL A 73 1.03 -5.41 16.49
C VAL A 73 0.96 -6.52 15.47
N TRP A 74 1.10 -7.78 15.88
CA TRP A 74 1.02 -8.94 14.99
C TRP A 74 -0.37 -9.09 14.34
N ARG A 75 -1.44 -8.76 15.07
CA ARG A 75 -2.79 -8.74 14.47
C ARG A 75 -2.91 -7.65 13.40
N GLY A 76 -2.36 -6.47 13.65
CA GLY A 76 -2.32 -5.40 12.65
C GLY A 76 -1.47 -5.77 11.43
N LEU A 77 -0.30 -6.38 11.66
CA LEU A 77 0.57 -6.86 10.60
C LEU A 77 -0.13 -7.90 9.72
N GLY A 78 -0.79 -8.89 10.32
CA GLY A 78 -1.51 -9.94 9.59
C GLY A 78 -2.67 -9.42 8.75
N TYR A 79 -3.50 -8.53 9.31
CA TYR A 79 -4.58 -7.90 8.54
C TYR A 79 -4.06 -6.91 7.50
N GLY A 80 -2.94 -6.22 7.77
CA GLY A 80 -2.26 -5.37 6.79
C GLY A 80 -1.75 -6.17 5.61
N ALA A 81 -1.11 -7.32 5.87
CA ALA A 81 -0.67 -8.25 4.82
C ALA A 81 -1.84 -8.74 3.96
N MET A 82 -2.95 -9.13 4.60
CA MET A 82 -4.17 -9.56 3.90
C MET A 82 -4.77 -8.44 3.04
N LEU A 83 -4.87 -7.22 3.58
CA LEU A 83 -5.38 -6.07 2.85
C LEU A 83 -4.48 -5.71 1.66
N GLY A 84 -3.15 -5.75 1.85
CA GLY A 84 -2.17 -5.53 0.78
C GLY A 84 -2.33 -6.55 -0.34
N LEU A 85 -2.43 -7.84 0.00
CA LEU A 85 -2.68 -8.93 -0.94
C LEU A 85 -3.95 -8.68 -1.76
N ILE A 86 -5.06 -8.33 -1.10
CA ILE A 86 -6.35 -8.12 -1.77
C ILE A 86 -6.30 -6.87 -2.66
N ALA A 87 -5.77 -5.75 -2.16
CA ALA A 87 -5.78 -4.49 -2.90
C ALA A 87 -4.89 -4.55 -4.15
N TYR A 88 -3.64 -4.96 -3.98
CA TYR A 88 -2.70 -5.08 -5.10
C TYR A 88 -3.08 -6.25 -6.00
N GLY A 89 -3.52 -7.37 -5.44
CA GLY A 89 -4.06 -8.49 -6.22
C GLY A 89 -5.24 -8.08 -7.07
N THR A 90 -6.18 -7.29 -6.54
CA THR A 90 -7.32 -6.78 -7.31
C THR A 90 -6.87 -5.91 -8.48
N TYR A 91 -5.90 -5.02 -8.26
CA TYR A 91 -5.38 -4.16 -9.32
C TYR A 91 -4.63 -4.97 -10.39
N ASP A 92 -3.62 -5.72 -9.99
CA ASP A 92 -2.71 -6.40 -10.90
C ASP A 92 -3.34 -7.60 -11.60
N LEU A 93 -4.09 -8.44 -10.89
CA LEU A 93 -4.73 -9.61 -11.51
C LEU A 93 -5.86 -9.20 -12.45
N SER A 94 -6.63 -8.16 -12.11
CA SER A 94 -7.69 -7.67 -13.02
C SER A 94 -7.10 -7.04 -14.28
N ASN A 95 -6.02 -6.26 -14.15
CA ASN A 95 -5.33 -5.70 -15.30
C ASN A 95 -4.70 -6.80 -16.17
N TRP A 96 -4.10 -7.81 -15.55
CA TRP A 96 -3.55 -8.95 -16.29
C TRP A 96 -4.63 -9.74 -17.04
N ALA A 97 -5.81 -9.89 -16.45
CA ALA A 97 -6.93 -10.56 -17.09
C ALA A 97 -7.55 -9.76 -18.25
N THR A 98 -7.41 -8.43 -18.27
CA THR A 98 -8.17 -7.56 -19.19
C THR A 98 -7.32 -6.81 -20.21
N LEU A 99 -6.01 -6.65 -19.99
CA LEU A 99 -5.11 -5.89 -20.84
C LEU A 99 -4.07 -6.79 -21.51
N VAL A 100 -3.96 -6.70 -22.85
CA VAL A 100 -3.06 -7.53 -23.67
C VAL A 100 -1.56 -7.30 -23.36
N GLY A 101 -1.20 -6.12 -22.84
CA GLY A 101 0.20 -5.73 -22.59
C GLY A 101 0.61 -5.75 -21.12
N TRP A 102 -0.18 -6.32 -20.20
CA TRP A 102 0.14 -6.27 -18.77
C TRP A 102 1.22 -7.30 -18.40
N PRO A 103 2.37 -6.90 -17.83
CA PRO A 103 3.49 -7.81 -17.59
C PRO A 103 3.22 -8.78 -16.42
N PRO A 104 3.23 -10.11 -16.62
CA PRO A 104 2.97 -11.08 -15.54
C PRO A 104 3.99 -11.01 -14.41
N LEU A 105 5.26 -10.72 -14.73
CA LEU A 105 6.30 -10.59 -13.71
C LEU A 105 6.03 -9.40 -12.79
N LEU A 106 5.50 -8.30 -13.34
CA LEU A 106 5.15 -7.11 -12.57
C LEU A 106 4.03 -7.41 -11.57
N VAL A 107 3.02 -8.19 -11.98
CA VAL A 107 1.92 -8.64 -11.11
C VAL A 107 2.45 -9.26 -9.81
N PHE A 108 3.36 -10.23 -9.91
CA PHE A 108 3.86 -10.92 -8.72
C PHE A 108 4.73 -10.02 -7.84
N ILE A 109 5.54 -9.16 -8.47
CA ILE A 109 6.40 -8.19 -7.77
C ILE A 109 5.54 -7.18 -7.00
N ASP A 110 4.52 -6.62 -7.65
CA ASP A 110 3.66 -5.59 -7.08
C ASP A 110 2.76 -6.14 -5.98
N ILE A 111 2.21 -7.35 -6.15
CA ILE A 111 1.45 -8.01 -5.10
C ILE A 111 2.33 -8.28 -3.88
N PHE A 112 3.54 -8.82 -4.08
CA PHE A 112 4.47 -9.08 -2.98
C PHE A 112 4.81 -7.79 -2.24
N TRP A 113 5.13 -6.71 -2.98
CA TRP A 113 5.40 -5.42 -2.38
C TRP A 113 4.20 -4.86 -1.64
N GLY A 114 3.01 -4.94 -2.22
CA GLY A 114 1.76 -4.50 -1.62
C GLY A 114 1.47 -5.18 -0.28
N VAL A 115 1.73 -6.48 -0.18
CA VAL A 115 1.66 -7.23 1.08
C VAL A 115 2.64 -6.66 2.12
N VAL A 116 3.92 -6.52 1.75
CA VAL A 116 4.97 -6.05 2.66
C VAL A 116 4.72 -4.62 3.12
N LEU A 117 4.48 -3.70 2.18
CA LEU A 117 4.22 -2.28 2.45
C LEU A 117 3.05 -2.13 3.42
N THR A 118 1.93 -2.80 3.14
CA THR A 118 0.69 -2.65 3.92
C THR A 118 0.80 -3.29 5.30
N ALA A 119 1.48 -4.44 5.39
CA ALA A 119 1.77 -5.09 6.66
C ALA A 119 2.63 -4.21 7.58
N LEU A 120 3.69 -3.60 7.03
CA LEU A 120 4.58 -2.71 7.78
C LEU A 120 3.87 -1.41 8.19
N ALA A 121 3.11 -0.79 7.28
CA ALA A 121 2.34 0.41 7.59
C ALA A 121 1.29 0.17 8.68
N ALA A 122 0.64 -1.00 8.67
CA ALA A 122 -0.30 -1.40 9.71
C ALA A 122 0.42 -1.66 11.04
N ALA A 123 1.55 -2.39 11.03
CA ALA A 123 2.32 -2.69 12.22
C ALA A 123 2.81 -1.41 12.93
N VAL A 124 3.37 -0.47 12.17
CA VAL A 124 3.81 0.84 12.71
C VAL A 124 2.61 1.65 13.19
N GLY A 125 1.50 1.63 12.46
CA GLY A 125 0.24 2.26 12.87
C GLY A 125 -0.23 1.82 14.25
N VAL A 126 -0.27 0.49 14.47
CA VAL A 126 -0.67 -0.10 15.76
C VAL A 126 0.31 0.29 16.86
N TRP A 127 1.61 0.14 16.58
CA TRP A 127 2.67 0.44 17.53
C TRP A 127 2.65 1.90 17.98
N ALA A 128 2.48 2.83 17.05
CA ALA A 128 2.46 4.27 17.33
C ALA A 128 1.21 4.67 18.12
N ALA A 129 0.04 4.12 17.77
CA ALA A 129 -1.23 4.46 18.43
C ALA A 129 -1.39 3.88 19.84
N ASN A 130 -0.61 2.85 20.18
CA ASN A 130 -0.59 2.22 21.50
C ASN A 130 0.51 2.74 22.43
N ARG A 131 1.39 3.60 21.93
CA ARG A 131 2.39 4.33 22.71
C ARG A 131 1.77 5.57 23.36
#